data_AF-A0A5M9LBC8-F1
#
_entry.id   AF-A0A5M9LBC8-F1
#
_cell.length_a   1.000
_cell.length_b   1.000
_cell.length_c   1.000
_cell.angle_alpha   90.00
_cell.angle_beta   90.00
_cell.angle_gamma   90.00
#
_symmetry.space_group_name_H-M   'P 1'
#
loop_
_entity.id
_entity.type
_entity.pdbx_description
1 polymer ?
#
loop_
_entity_poly.entity_id
_entity_poly.type
_entity_poly.pdbx_seq_one_letter_code
_entity_poly.pdbx_strand_id
1 'polypeptide(L)' 'MKTFPVETTLFEVAHALEQDGTTVNTFTTNFPKKTYDRTDFGMTLKEAGMVPSAALIIG' A
#
# COMPACT_ATOMS: atom_id res chain seq x y z
N MET A 1 0.81 -3.24 -13.44
CA MET A 1 -0.13 -3.78 -12.44
C MET A 1 0.66 -4.80 -11.63
N LYS A 2 0.96 -4.51 -10.35
CA LYS A 2 1.68 -5.43 -9.45
C LYS A 2 0.65 -6.17 -8.59
N THR A 3 0.90 -7.45 -8.30
CA THR A 3 0.02 -8.29 -7.48
C THR A 3 0.80 -8.73 -6.26
N PHE A 4 0.20 -8.56 -5.09
CA PHE A 4 0.79 -8.95 -3.82
C PHE A 4 -0.19 -9.86 -3.06
N PRO A 5 0.33 -10.83 -2.27
CA PRO A 5 -0.48 -11.58 -1.32
C PRO A 5 -1.25 -10.66 -0.36
N VAL A 6 -2.46 -11.05 0.05
CA VAL A 6 -3.30 -10.25 0.97
C VAL A 6 -2.71 -10.09 2.37
N GLU A 7 -1.79 -10.98 2.73
CA GLU A 7 -1.01 -10.96 3.97
C GLU A 7 0.23 -10.06 3.90
N THR A 8 0.58 -9.58 2.72
CA THR A 8 1.69 -8.64 2.55
C THR A 8 1.35 -7.33 3.24
N THR A 9 2.34 -6.77 3.92
CA THR A 9 2.22 -5.49 4.61
C THR A 9 2.41 -4.32 3.66
N LEU A 10 1.81 -3.18 3.98
CA LEU A 10 2.06 -1.93 3.25
C LEU A 10 3.55 -1.56 3.24
N PHE A 11 4.29 -1.93 4.29
CA PHE A 11 5.75 -1.80 4.35
C PHE A 11 6.45 -2.59 3.24
N GLU A 12 6.12 -3.87 3.08
CA GLU A 12 6.72 -4.70 2.03
C GLU A 12 6.35 -4.20 0.62
N VAL A 13 5.13 -3.71 0.44
CA VAL A 13 4.71 -3.07 -0.82
C VAL A 13 5.52 -1.81 -1.08
N ALA A 14 5.72 -0.95 -0.07
CA ALA A 14 6.55 0.24 -0.19
C ALA A 14 7.99 -0.13 -0.55
N HIS A 15 8.57 -1.11 0.15
CA HIS A 15 9.93 -1.58 -0.12
C HIS A 15 10.08 -2.14 -1.54
N ALA A 16 9.12 -2.94 -2.01
CA ALA A 16 9.10 -3.48 -3.37
C ALA A 16 8.94 -2.39 -4.45
N LEU A 17 8.35 -1.24 -4.10
CA LEU A 17 8.27 -0.07 -4.96
C LEU A 17 9.57 0.76 -4.92
N GLU A 18 10.21 0.86 -3.75
CA GLU A 18 11.51 1.53 -3.58
C GLU A 18 12.61 0.83 -4.39
N GLN A 19 12.60 -0.51 -4.46
CA GLN A 19 13.50 -1.27 -5.34
C GLN A 19 13.30 -0.95 -6.83
N ASP A 20 12.10 -0.51 -7.21
CA ASP A 20 11.76 -0.05 -8.56
C ASP A 20 12.13 1.42 -8.79
N GLY A 21 12.69 2.09 -7.78
CA GLY A 21 13.01 3.52 -7.82
C GLY A 21 11.85 4.44 -7.42
N THR A 22 10.76 3.89 -6.87
CA THR A 22 9.61 4.68 -6.40
C THR A 22 9.63 4.79 -4.88
N THR A 23 10.02 5.96 -4.36
CA THR A 23 9.97 6.23 -2.91
C THR A 23 8.53 6.43 -2.46
N VAL A 24 8.09 5.64 -1.48
CA VAL A 24 6.73 5.72 -0.93
C VAL A 24 6.78 6.22 0.51
N ASN A 25 6.22 7.40 0.77
CA ASN A 25 6.04 7.90 2.13
C ASN A 25 4.61 7.69 2.63
N THR A 26 3.64 7.75 1.71
CA THR A 26 2.22 7.58 2.02
C THR A 26 1.51 6.80 0.92
N PHE A 27 0.50 6.02 1.31
CA PHE A 27 -0.46 5.43 0.39
C PHE A 27 -1.81 6.09 0.59
N THR A 28 -2.41 6.64 -0.45
CA THR A 28 -3.75 7.23 -0.39
C THR A 28 -4.71 6.47 -1.29
N THR A 29 -5.81 5.97 -0.74
CA THR A 29 -6.93 5.41 -1.50
C THR A 29 -7.85 6.53 -1.95
N ASN A 30 -8.44 6.40 -3.15
CA ASN A 30 -9.38 7.41 -3.65
C ASN A 30 -10.81 7.20 -3.10
N PHE A 31 -11.22 5.94 -2.91
CA PHE A 31 -12.56 5.57 -2.42
C PHE A 31 -12.53 4.28 -1.57
N PRO A 32 -12.93 4.35 -0.28
CA PRO A 32 -13.06 5.56 0.53
C PRO A 32 -11.71 6.29 0.62
N LYS A 33 -11.73 7.63 0.71
CA LYS A 33 -10.50 8.41 0.78
C LYS A 33 -9.83 8.18 2.14
N LYS A 34 -8.71 7.46 2.14
CA LYS A 34 -7.92 7.19 3.33
C LYS A 34 -6.43 7.28 2.99
N THR A 35 -5.68 7.98 3.82
CA THR A 35 -4.24 8.08 3.71
C THR A 35 -3.64 7.21 4.81
N TYR A 36 -2.74 6.33 4.40
CA TYR A 36 -1.94 5.45 5.25
C TYR A 36 -0.52 6.03 5.27
N ASP A 37 -0.04 6.40 6.45
CA ASP A 37 1.33 6.86 6.63
C ASP A 37 2.23 5.74 7.15
N ARG A 38 3.51 6.04 7.41
CA ARG A 38 4.51 5.03 7.82
C ARG A 38 4.12 4.30 9.12
N THR A 39 3.28 4.88 9.97
CA THR A 39 2.77 4.22 11.18
C THR A 39 1.73 3.14 10.86
N ASP A 40 0.99 3.29 9.76
CA ASP A 40 0.04 2.29 9.26
C ASP A 40 0.73 1.20 8.44
N PHE A 41 2.02 1.32 8.12
CA PHE A 41 2.69 0.39 7.20
C PHE A 41 2.79 -1.04 7.74
N GLY A 42 2.58 -1.25 9.04
CA GLY A 42 2.45 -2.58 9.63
C GLY A 42 1.14 -3.30 9.29
N MET A 43 0.17 -2.60 8.69
CA MET A 43 -1.12 -3.15 8.30
C MET A 43 -0.98 -4.01 7.03
N THR A 44 -1.68 -5.15 7.02
CA THR A 44 -1.76 -6.02 5.83
C THR A 44 -2.71 -5.45 4.78
N LEU A 45 -2.51 -5.83 3.51
CA LEU A 45 -3.45 -5.48 2.42
C LEU A 45 -4.89 -5.90 2.73
N LYS A 46 -5.06 -7.03 3.43
CA LYS A 46 -6.37 -7.51 3.91
C LYS A 46 -7.00 -6.54 4.92
N GLU A 47 -6.26 -6.12 5.92
CA GLU A 47 -6.74 -5.19 6.96
C GLU A 47 -7.02 -3.80 6.42
N ALA A 48 -6.21 -3.35 5.45
CA ALA A 48 -6.42 -2.10 4.73
C ALA A 48 -7.59 -2.15 3.71
N GLY A 49 -8.25 -3.31 3.57
CA GLY A 49 -9.38 -3.49 2.66
C GLY A 49 -8.98 -3.49 1.18
N MET A 50 -7.72 -3.75 0.87
CA MET A 50 -7.15 -3.73 -0.48
C MET A 50 -7.34 -5.08 -1.20
N VAL A 51 -8.56 -5.61 -1.17
CA VAL A 51 -8.91 -6.93 -1.70
C VAL A 51 -10.25 -6.83 -2.45
N PRO A 52 -10.40 -7.42 -3.65
CA PRO A 52 -9.40 -8.16 -4.45
C PRO A 52 -8.44 -7.26 -5.24
N SER A 53 -8.74 -5.95 -5.32
CA SER A 53 -7.90 -4.95 -5.97
C SER A 53 -8.10 -3.58 -5.31
N ALA A 54 -7.09 -2.74 -5.39
CA ALA A 54 -7.14 -1.37 -4.90
C ALA A 54 -6.29 -0.45 -5.78
N ALA A 55 -6.71 0.81 -5.88
CA ALA A 55 -5.91 1.87 -6.48
C ALA A 55 -5.29 2.72 -5.36
N LEU A 56 -3.96 2.72 -5.32
CA LEU A 56 -3.18 3.47 -4.34
C LEU A 56 -2.46 4.61 -5.05
N ILE A 57 -2.62 5.80 -4.50
CA ILE A 57 -1.89 7.00 -4.87
C ILE A 57 -0.69 7.09 -3.95
N ILE A 58 0.51 7.17 -4.52
CA ILE A 58 1.76 7.28 -3.78
C ILE A 58 2.07 8.76 -3.56
N GLY A 59 2.47 9.11 -2.34
CA GLY A 59 2.97 10.44 -1.97
C GLY A 59 4.21 10.36 -1.10
#